data_AF-A0A2J8MHK3-F1
#
_entry.id   AF-A0A2J8MHK3-F1
#
_cell.length_a   1.000
_cell.length_b   1.000
_cell.length_c   1.000
_cell.angle_alpha   90.00
_cell.angle_beta   90.00
_cell.angle_gamma   90.00
#
_symmetry.space_group_name_H-M   'P 1'
#
loop_
_entity.id
_entity.type
_entity.pdbx_description
1 polymer ?
#
loop_
_entity_poly.entity_id
_entity_poly.type
_entity_poly.pdbx_seq_one_letter_code
_entity_poly.pdbx_strand_id
1 'polypeptide(L)'
;MEINTKLLISVTCTSFFTFQLLFYFVSYWFSAKVSPGFNSLSFKKKIEWNSRVVSTCHSLVVGIFGLYIFLFDEATKADPLWGGPSLANVNIAIASGYLISDLSIIILYWKVIGDKFFIMHHCASLYAYYLVLKNGVLAYIGN
;
A
#
# COMPACT_ATOMS: atom_id res chain seq x y z
N MET A 1 22.74 -11.83 -5.93
CA MET A 1 21.52 -12.38 -6.57
C MET A 1 20.76 -11.21 -7.18
N GLU A 2 20.42 -11.28 -8.47
CA GLU A 2 19.87 -10.13 -9.20
C GLU A 2 18.42 -9.84 -8.79
N ILE A 3 18.10 -8.57 -8.52
CA ILE A 3 16.74 -8.15 -8.16
C ILE A 3 15.83 -8.38 -9.38
N ASN A 4 14.71 -9.08 -9.20
CA ASN A 4 13.74 -9.26 -10.27
C ASN A 4 12.89 -7.99 -10.45
N THR A 5 13.50 -6.97 -11.07
CA THR A 5 12.90 -5.66 -11.29
C THR A 5 11.58 -5.74 -12.07
N LYS A 6 11.49 -6.67 -13.03
CA LYS A 6 10.25 -6.88 -13.81
C LYS A 6 9.09 -7.31 -12.91
N LEU A 7 9.34 -8.24 -11.99
CA LEU A 7 8.36 -8.67 -11.01
C LEU A 7 7.95 -7.51 -10.09
N LEU A 8 8.92 -6.76 -9.53
CA LEU A 8 8.62 -5.66 -8.61
C LEU A 8 7.80 -4.54 -9.26
N ILE A 9 8.13 -4.17 -10.50
CA ILE A 9 7.33 -3.21 -11.28
C ILE A 9 5.93 -3.76 -11.52
N SER A 10 5.82 -5.03 -11.94
CA SER A 10 4.52 -5.68 -12.17
C SER A 10 3.65 -5.70 -10.90
N VAL A 11 4.22 -6.04 -9.75
CA VAL A 11 3.53 -6.05 -8.44
C VAL A 11 3.10 -4.63 -8.06
N THR A 12 3.97 -3.63 -8.23
CA THR A 12 3.65 -2.22 -7.93
C THR A 12 2.49 -1.73 -8.79
N CYS A 13 2.54 -1.96 -10.10
CA CYS A 13 1.48 -1.57 -11.04
C CYS A 13 0.17 -2.30 -10.73
N THR A 14 0.22 -3.61 -10.50
CA THR A 14 -0.97 -4.41 -10.17
C THR A 14 -1.60 -3.92 -8.87
N SER A 15 -0.79 -3.63 -7.86
CA SER A 15 -1.25 -3.09 -6.58
C SER A 15 -1.90 -1.72 -6.76
N PHE A 16 -1.28 -0.83 -7.54
CA PHE A 16 -1.88 0.48 -7.88
C PHE A 16 -3.30 0.31 -8.46
N PHE A 17 -3.46 -0.47 -9.52
CA PHE A 17 -4.78 -0.65 -10.15
C PHE A 17 -5.78 -1.36 -9.23
N THR A 18 -5.29 -2.31 -8.40
CA THR A 18 -6.13 -3.00 -7.42
C THR A 18 -6.68 -2.00 -6.39
N PHE A 19 -5.85 -1.13 -5.82
CA PHE A 19 -6.31 -0.16 -4.83
C PHE A 19 -7.19 0.95 -5.44
N GLN A 20 -6.98 1.31 -6.71
CA GLN A 20 -7.91 2.18 -7.44
C GLN A 20 -9.28 1.50 -7.63
N LEU A 21 -9.30 0.23 -8.06
CA LEU A 21 -10.53 -0.56 -8.19
C LEU A 21 -11.26 -0.68 -6.84
N LEU A 22 -10.51 -0.90 -5.76
CA LEU A 22 -11.05 -0.97 -4.41
C LEU A 22 -11.71 0.36 -4.01
N PHE A 23 -11.06 1.50 -4.28
CA PHE A 23 -11.60 2.81 -3.93
C PHE A 23 -12.87 3.18 -4.70
N TYR A 24 -12.81 3.08 -6.03
CA TYR A 24 -13.89 3.57 -6.90
C TYR A 24 -15.10 2.64 -6.93
N PHE A 25 -14.91 1.33 -6.77
CA PHE A 25 -15.98 0.36 -7.01
C PHE A 25 -16.24 -0.53 -5.80
N VAL A 26 -15.24 -1.31 -5.36
CA VAL A 26 -15.48 -2.39 -4.39
C VAL A 26 -15.89 -1.82 -3.04
N SER A 27 -15.22 -0.78 -2.56
CA SER A 27 -15.50 -0.15 -1.27
C SER A 27 -16.93 0.41 -1.21
N TYR A 28 -17.37 1.07 -2.29
CA TYR A 28 -18.75 1.56 -2.39
C TYR A 28 -19.75 0.42 -2.37
N TRP A 29 -19.57 -0.58 -3.25
CA TRP A 29 -20.48 -1.72 -3.37
C TRP A 29 -20.58 -2.49 -2.06
N PHE A 30 -19.44 -2.81 -1.45
CA PHE A 30 -19.37 -3.53 -0.18
C PHE A 30 -20.02 -2.72 0.95
N SER A 31 -19.64 -1.45 1.12
CA SER A 31 -20.15 -0.60 2.19
C SER A 31 -21.66 -0.38 2.08
N ALA A 32 -22.19 -0.20 0.87
CA ALA A 32 -23.64 -0.08 0.64
C ALA A 32 -24.42 -1.36 0.99
N LYS A 33 -23.78 -2.53 0.95
CA LYS A 33 -24.37 -3.83 1.32
C LYS A 33 -24.30 -4.10 2.82
N VAL A 34 -23.18 -3.77 3.47
CA VAL A 34 -22.95 -4.12 4.88
C VAL A 34 -23.36 -3.02 5.87
N SER A 35 -23.45 -1.77 5.42
CA SER A 35 -23.80 -0.63 6.27
C SER A 35 -24.94 0.18 5.63
N PRO A 36 -26.20 -0.01 6.08
CA PRO A 36 -27.35 0.72 5.53
C PRO A 36 -27.20 2.24 5.59
N GLY A 37 -26.53 2.75 6.64
CA GLY A 37 -26.24 4.17 6.80
C GLY A 37 -25.33 4.75 5.72
N PHE A 38 -24.47 3.93 5.09
CA PHE A 38 -23.57 4.39 4.02
C PHE A 38 -24.33 5.05 2.86
N ASN A 39 -25.49 4.49 2.47
CA ASN A 39 -26.26 5.01 1.34
C ASN A 39 -26.78 6.44 1.58
N SER A 40 -27.09 6.78 2.84
CA SER A 40 -27.53 8.11 3.26
C SER A 40 -26.41 9.15 3.39
N LEU A 41 -25.14 8.75 3.29
CA LEU A 41 -24.02 9.67 3.39
C LEU A 41 -23.95 10.63 2.19
N SER A 42 -23.51 11.86 2.45
CA SER A 42 -23.16 12.80 1.39
C SER A 42 -21.97 12.28 0.57
N PHE A 43 -21.82 12.78 -0.66
CA PHE A 43 -20.72 12.39 -1.54
C PHE A 43 -19.34 12.54 -0.87
N LYS A 44 -19.09 13.66 -0.17
CA LYS A 44 -17.83 13.90 0.56
C LYS A 44 -17.57 12.84 1.62
N LYS A 45 -18.58 12.50 2.43
CA LYS A 45 -18.46 11.46 3.46
C LYS A 45 -18.25 10.07 2.87
N LYS A 46 -18.82 9.77 1.69
CA LYS A 46 -18.56 8.51 0.97
C LYS A 46 -17.13 8.42 0.46
N ILE A 47 -16.54 9.52 -0.02
CA ILE A 47 -15.13 9.58 -0.41
C ILE A 47 -14.21 9.32 0.79
N GLU A 48 -14.44 10.02 1.91
CA GLU A 48 -13.68 9.79 3.15
C GLU A 48 -13.82 8.34 3.65
N TRP A 49 -15.06 7.81 3.66
CA TRP A 49 -15.34 6.44 4.04
C TRP A 49 -14.59 5.45 3.16
N ASN A 50 -14.68 5.61 1.84
CA ASN A 50 -14.04 4.70 0.91
C ASN A 50 -12.51 4.75 1.05
N SER A 51 -11.93 5.92 1.21
CA SER A 51 -10.49 6.09 1.48
C SER A 51 -10.07 5.31 2.73
N ARG A 52 -10.84 5.41 3.84
CA ARG A 52 -10.57 4.66 5.09
C ARG A 52 -10.68 3.15 4.93
N VAL A 53 -11.66 2.68 4.17
CA VAL A 53 -11.80 1.23 3.88
C VAL A 53 -10.57 0.73 3.13
N VAL A 54 -10.15 1.45 2.08
CA VAL A 54 -9.02 1.04 1.23
C VAL A 54 -7.70 1.08 2.01
N SER A 55 -7.46 2.12 2.82
CA SER A 55 -6.27 2.18 3.67
C SER A 55 -6.25 1.07 4.72
N THR A 56 -7.40 0.73 5.30
CA THR A 56 -7.51 -0.41 6.22
C THR A 56 -7.19 -1.73 5.51
N CYS A 57 -7.73 -1.96 4.31
CA CYS A 57 -7.41 -3.14 3.51
C CYS A 57 -5.92 -3.24 3.20
N HIS A 58 -5.30 -2.13 2.80
CA HIS A 58 -3.86 -2.06 2.59
C HIS A 58 -3.08 -2.43 3.86
N SER A 59 -3.37 -1.79 5.00
CA SER A 59 -2.71 -2.05 6.27
C SER A 59 -2.83 -3.51 6.71
N LEU A 60 -3.98 -4.15 6.47
CA LEU A 60 -4.16 -5.57 6.75
C LEU A 60 -3.28 -6.44 5.85
N VAL A 61 -3.25 -6.17 4.54
CA VAL A 61 -2.43 -6.95 3.59
C VAL A 61 -0.95 -6.85 3.94
N VAL A 62 -0.42 -5.63 4.07
CA VAL A 62 1.02 -5.45 4.31
C VAL A 62 1.43 -5.80 5.73
N GLY A 63 0.53 -5.62 6.71
CA GLY A 63 0.74 -6.01 8.09
C GLY A 63 0.77 -7.54 8.27
N ILE A 64 -0.11 -8.28 7.57
CA ILE A 64 -0.08 -9.75 7.61
C ILE A 64 1.22 -10.28 6.99
N PHE A 65 1.64 -9.74 5.84
CA PHE A 65 2.92 -10.12 5.25
C PHE A 65 4.11 -9.71 6.11
N GLY A 66 4.10 -8.51 6.69
CA GLY A 66 5.14 -8.05 7.63
C GLY A 66 5.26 -8.98 8.83
N LEU A 67 4.14 -9.33 9.48
CA LEU A 67 4.11 -10.28 10.59
C LEU A 67 4.62 -11.66 10.17
N TYR A 68 4.24 -12.13 8.98
CA TYR A 68 4.74 -13.40 8.46
C TYR A 68 6.26 -13.38 8.26
N ILE A 69 6.80 -12.33 7.64
CA ILE A 69 8.24 -12.15 7.42
C ILE A 69 8.97 -12.13 8.77
N PHE A 70 8.46 -11.35 9.72
CA PHE A 70 9.05 -11.20 11.04
C PHE A 70 9.09 -12.52 11.83
N LEU A 71 8.00 -13.30 11.79
CA LEU A 71 7.88 -14.52 12.60
C LEU A 71 8.51 -15.74 11.93
N PHE A 72 8.34 -15.90 10.62
CA PHE A 72 8.53 -17.20 9.94
C PHE A 72 9.52 -17.19 8.76
N ASP A 73 9.93 -16.03 8.23
CA ASP A 73 10.88 -15.97 7.10
C ASP A 73 12.33 -16.06 7.58
N GLU A 74 12.79 -17.29 7.87
CA GLU A 74 14.13 -17.55 8.38
C GLU A 74 15.26 -17.03 7.46
N ALA A 75 15.05 -17.02 6.14
CA ALA A 75 16.05 -16.52 5.20
C ALA A 75 16.21 -15.00 5.34
N THR A 76 15.10 -14.26 5.41
CA THR A 76 15.14 -12.81 5.63
C THR A 76 15.61 -12.45 7.04
N LYS A 77 15.28 -13.26 8.05
CA LYS A 77 15.76 -13.08 9.44
C LYS A 77 17.26 -13.32 9.60
N ALA A 78 17.83 -14.26 8.85
CA ALA A 78 19.26 -14.59 8.93
C ALA A 78 20.17 -13.50 8.33
N ASP A 79 19.69 -12.76 7.33
CA ASP A 79 20.40 -11.62 6.73
C ASP A 79 19.47 -10.40 6.56
N PRO A 80 19.16 -9.68 7.66
CA PRO A 80 18.18 -8.61 7.66
C PRO A 80 18.65 -7.33 6.93
N LEU A 81 19.96 -7.19 6.72
CA LEU A 81 20.56 -5.99 6.12
C LEU A 81 20.78 -6.13 4.62
N TRP A 82 21.29 -7.28 4.17
CA TRP A 82 21.76 -7.47 2.80
C TRP A 82 21.02 -8.55 2.02
N GLY A 83 20.06 -9.24 2.67
CA GLY A 83 19.41 -10.44 2.17
C GLY A 83 18.91 -10.35 0.73
N GLY A 84 18.77 -11.52 0.09
CA GLY A 84 18.37 -11.64 -1.31
C GLY A 84 16.91 -11.25 -1.60
N PRO A 85 16.49 -11.25 -2.89
CA PRO A 85 15.09 -11.03 -3.25
C PRO A 85 14.15 -11.93 -2.45
N SER A 86 13.32 -11.30 -1.63
CA SER A 86 12.49 -11.96 -0.63
C SER A 86 11.03 -11.51 -0.74
N LEU A 87 10.16 -12.21 -0.02
CA LEU A 87 8.78 -11.80 0.20
C LEU A 87 8.69 -10.36 0.75
N ALA A 88 9.71 -9.91 1.49
CA ALA A 88 9.84 -8.54 1.99
C ALA A 88 9.88 -7.48 0.88
N ASN A 89 10.58 -7.75 -0.23
CA ASN A 89 10.59 -6.85 -1.38
C ASN A 89 9.23 -6.81 -2.11
N VAL A 90 8.54 -7.96 -2.16
CA VAL A 90 7.19 -8.02 -2.74
C VAL A 90 6.21 -7.20 -1.89
N ASN A 91 6.28 -7.32 -0.56
CA ASN A 91 5.42 -6.55 0.34
C ASN A 91 5.69 -5.04 0.26
N ILE A 92 6.95 -4.63 0.18
CA ILE A 92 7.33 -3.22 -0.07
C ILE A 92 6.81 -2.72 -1.44
N ALA A 93 6.85 -3.56 -2.48
CA ALA A 93 6.29 -3.22 -3.78
C ALA A 93 4.76 -3.08 -3.74
N ILE A 94 4.06 -3.93 -2.98
CA ILE A 94 2.61 -3.80 -2.73
C ILE A 94 2.31 -2.47 -2.03
N ALA A 95 3.07 -2.16 -0.98
CA ALA A 95 2.92 -0.91 -0.23
C ALA A 95 3.19 0.32 -1.11
N SER A 96 4.22 0.27 -1.95
CA SER A 96 4.53 1.33 -2.91
C SER A 96 3.37 1.55 -3.90
N GLY A 97 2.78 0.49 -4.44
CA GLY A 97 1.64 0.59 -5.35
C GLY A 97 0.41 1.21 -4.68
N TYR A 98 0.12 0.83 -3.43
CA TYR A 98 -0.91 1.48 -2.62
C TYR A 98 -0.63 2.97 -2.43
N LEU A 99 0.58 3.33 -1.97
CA LEU A 99 0.93 4.73 -1.68
C LEU A 99 0.80 5.62 -2.93
N ILE A 100 1.18 5.13 -4.10
CA ILE A 100 0.97 5.86 -5.37
C ILE A 100 -0.53 6.00 -5.67
N SER A 101 -1.32 4.95 -5.43
CA SER A 101 -2.78 4.98 -5.62
C SER A 101 -3.44 6.00 -4.69
N ASP A 102 -3.16 5.93 -3.39
CA ASP A 102 -3.76 6.80 -2.37
C ASP A 102 -3.33 8.26 -2.58
N LEU A 103 -2.06 8.51 -2.88
CA LEU A 103 -1.56 9.83 -3.25
C LEU A 103 -2.32 10.43 -4.44
N SER A 104 -2.58 9.62 -5.47
CA SER A 104 -3.36 10.04 -6.65
C SER A 104 -4.79 10.42 -6.25
N ILE A 105 -5.44 9.64 -5.40
CA ILE A 105 -6.80 9.89 -4.91
C ILE A 105 -6.82 11.17 -4.04
N ILE A 106 -5.83 11.36 -3.16
CA ILE A 106 -5.69 12.56 -2.33
C ILE A 106 -5.57 13.82 -3.20
N ILE A 107 -4.76 13.78 -4.25
CA ILE A 107 -4.61 14.90 -5.18
C ILE A 107 -5.92 15.18 -5.93
N LEU A 108 -6.59 14.15 -6.44
CA LEU A 108 -7.86 14.28 -7.17
C LEU A 108 -9.00 14.79 -6.28
N TYR A 109 -9.06 14.34 -5.03
CA TYR A 109 -10.09 14.70 -4.05
C TYR A 109 -9.59 15.67 -2.98
N TRP A 110 -8.68 16.57 -3.36
CA TRP A 110 -8.02 17.51 -2.44
C TRP A 110 -8.97 18.29 -1.54
N LYS A 111 -10.13 18.72 -2.07
CA LYS A 111 -11.14 19.49 -1.31
C LYS A 111 -11.86 18.68 -0.23
N VAL A 112 -11.66 17.36 -0.17
CA VAL A 112 -12.32 16.44 0.76
C VAL A 112 -11.29 15.78 1.69
N ILE A 113 -10.25 15.18 1.13
CA ILE A 113 -9.25 14.39 1.88
C ILE A 113 -7.81 14.91 1.75
N GLY A 114 -7.63 16.08 1.15
CA GLY A 114 -6.30 16.68 0.95
C GLY A 114 -5.64 17.09 2.25
N ASP A 115 -4.43 16.57 2.51
CA ASP A 115 -3.59 16.96 3.64
C ASP A 115 -2.11 17.02 3.22
N LYS A 116 -1.44 18.15 3.48
CA LYS A 116 -0.02 18.35 3.12
C LYS A 116 0.90 17.40 3.86
N PHE A 117 0.61 17.06 5.11
CA PHE A 117 1.39 16.08 5.87
C PHE A 117 1.24 14.69 5.29
N PHE A 118 0.05 14.35 4.77
CA PHE A 118 -0.13 13.07 4.07
C PHE A 118 0.65 13.02 2.77
N ILE A 119 0.69 14.10 1.97
CA ILE A 119 1.55 14.17 0.79
C ILE A 119 3.02 13.94 1.16
N MET A 120 3.53 14.66 2.17
CA MET A 120 4.92 14.51 2.62
C MET A 120 5.21 13.09 3.12
N HIS A 121 4.30 12.50 3.90
CA HIS A 121 4.41 11.12 4.38
C HIS A 121 4.49 10.12 3.22
N HIS A 122 3.62 10.25 2.22
CA HIS A 122 3.61 9.37 1.06
C HIS A 122 4.90 9.49 0.25
N CYS A 123 5.33 10.72 -0.04
CA CYS A 123 6.57 10.98 -0.77
C CYS A 123 7.81 10.44 -0.03
N ALA A 124 7.90 10.65 1.29
CA ALA A 124 9.00 10.14 2.10
C ALA A 124 9.02 8.60 2.13
N SER A 125 7.86 7.97 2.30
CA SER A 125 7.72 6.51 2.32
C SER A 125 8.08 5.90 0.96
N LEU A 126 7.57 6.47 -0.13
CA LEU A 126 7.90 6.05 -1.49
C LEU A 126 9.39 6.21 -1.81
N TYR A 127 10.01 7.30 -1.36
CA TYR A 127 11.44 7.50 -1.54
C TYR A 127 12.27 6.45 -0.78
N ALA A 128 11.91 6.17 0.48
CA ALA A 128 12.56 5.13 1.27
C ALA A 128 12.41 3.75 0.62
N TYR A 129 11.20 3.38 0.19
CA TYR A 129 10.93 2.12 -0.50
C TYR A 129 11.65 2.01 -1.84
N TYR A 130 11.74 3.10 -2.60
CA TYR A 130 12.55 3.13 -3.83
C TYR A 130 14.01 2.80 -3.55
N LEU A 131 14.62 3.37 -2.49
CA LEU A 131 16.01 3.07 -2.12
C LEU A 131 16.19 1.61 -1.73
N VAL A 132 15.27 1.05 -0.95
CA VAL A 132 15.28 -0.37 -0.57
C VAL A 132 15.21 -1.28 -1.79
N LEU A 133 14.23 -1.06 -2.67
CA LEU A 133 14.02 -1.91 -3.85
C LEU A 133 15.11 -1.74 -4.92
N LYS A 134 15.71 -0.55 -5.04
CA LYS A 134 16.80 -0.28 -5.98
C LYS A 134 18.10 -0.93 -5.53
N ASN A 135 18.44 -0.77 -4.25
CA ASN A 135 19.72 -1.20 -3.72
C ASN A 135 19.69 -2.66 -3.23
N GLY A 136 18.50 -3.22 -2.99
CA GLY A 136 18.32 -4.58 -2.50
C GLY A 136 18.80 -4.76 -1.06
N VAL A 137 18.66 -3.73 -0.23
CA VAL A 137 19.15 -3.71 1.16
C VAL A 137 18.05 -3.24 2.10
N LEU A 138 18.12 -3.65 3.36
CA LEU A 138 17.20 -3.25 4.44
C LEU A 138 15.74 -3.66 4.21
N ALA A 139 15.48 -4.62 3.32
CA ALA A 139 14.13 -5.10 3.03
C ALA A 139 13.40 -5.58 4.28
N TYR A 140 14.10 -6.28 5.18
CA TYR A 140 13.56 -6.71 6.47
C TYR A 140 13.09 -5.53 7.34
N ILE A 141 13.86 -4.44 7.39
CA ILE A 141 13.55 -3.25 8.20
C ILE A 141 12.38 -2.45 7.61
N GLY A 142 12.18 -2.52 6.29
CA GLY A 142 11.08 -1.84 5.61
C GLY A 142 9.70 -2.50 5.76
N ASN A 143 9.62 -3.64 6.45
CA ASN A 143 8.42 -4.45 6.66
C ASN A 143 8.00 -4.49 8.13
#